data_AF-A0A521X6Y4-F1
#
_entry.id   AF-A0A521X6Y4-F1
#
_cell.length_a   1.000
_cell.length_b   1.000
_cell.length_c   1.000
_cell.angle_alpha   90.00
_cell.angle_beta   90.00
_cell.angle_gamma   90.00
#
_symmetry.space_group_name_H-M   'P 1'
#
loop_
_entity.id
_entity.type
_entity.pdbx_description
1 polymer ?
#
loop_
_entity_poly.entity_id
_entity_poly.type
_entity_poly.pdbx_seq_one_letter_code
_entity_poly.pdbx_strand_id
1 'polypeptide(L)'
;MAMKTDFSATEWEILRDAPHAVVLAVAAAGGSGLFGSIKEAMAPAGTLVEALQGENQLLRQICDKEEIKASIESLKDMAKSSGDFKSIQAVFRKAATDKSQAGLDLLKRKGTPEDVAAFRSFLLKLGEKVANAAKEGAFLGFGGVRVSEEERVILAELAQVLDVLQA
;
A
#
# COMPACT_ATOMS: atom_id res chain seq x y z
N MET A 1 8.64 15.00 -15.10
CA MET A 1 7.76 14.24 -14.19
C MET A 1 6.72 13.54 -15.03
N ALA A 2 6.39 12.29 -14.71
CA ALA A 2 5.33 11.55 -15.38
C ALA A 2 3.94 11.99 -14.92
N MET A 3 2.96 11.79 -15.79
CA MET A 3 1.54 12.02 -15.56
C MET A 3 0.74 10.77 -15.92
N LYS A 4 -0.50 10.68 -15.43
CA LYS A 4 -1.44 9.60 -15.76
C LYS A 4 -1.52 9.30 -17.27
N THR A 5 -1.48 10.34 -18.11
CA THR A 5 -1.58 10.23 -19.58
C THR A 5 -0.40 9.53 -20.24
N ASP A 6 0.72 9.37 -19.55
CA ASP A 6 1.92 8.68 -20.06
C ASP A 6 1.82 7.15 -19.93
N PHE A 7 0.78 6.67 -19.23
CA PHE A 7 0.52 5.27 -18.94
C PHE A 7 -0.73 4.79 -19.67
N SER A 8 -0.69 3.54 -20.12
CA SER A 8 -1.90 2.82 -20.49
C SER A 8 -2.79 2.58 -19.26
N ALA A 9 -4.06 2.24 -19.48
CA ALA A 9 -5.00 1.98 -18.37
C ALA A 9 -4.48 0.91 -17.40
N THR A 10 -3.89 -0.18 -17.93
CA THR A 10 -3.34 -1.28 -17.12
C THR A 10 -2.08 -0.86 -16.35
N GLU A 11 -1.21 -0.05 -16.96
CA GLU A 11 -0.02 0.47 -16.27
C GLU A 11 -0.41 1.47 -15.17
N TRP A 12 -1.41 2.31 -15.43
CA TRP A 12 -1.92 3.25 -14.44
C TRP A 12 -2.57 2.52 -13.25
N GLU A 13 -3.33 1.46 -13.51
CA GLU A 13 -3.90 0.61 -12.45
C GLU A 13 -2.82 0.04 -11.52
N ILE A 14 -1.67 -0.37 -12.05
CA ILE A 14 -0.54 -0.85 -11.23
C ILE A 14 -0.07 0.23 -10.27
N LEU A 15 0.20 1.44 -10.79
CA LEU A 15 0.67 2.57 -10.00
C LEU A 15 -0.36 3.01 -8.95
N ARG A 16 -1.63 3.06 -9.35
CA ARG A 16 -2.76 3.42 -8.50
C ARG A 16 -2.97 2.43 -7.37
N ASP A 17 -2.90 1.13 -7.65
CA ASP A 17 -3.27 0.10 -6.67
C ASP A 17 -2.14 -0.26 -5.70
N ALA A 18 -0.88 -0.02 -6.05
CA ALA A 18 0.26 -0.37 -5.19
C ALA A 18 0.18 0.28 -3.78
N PRO A 19 -0.09 1.59 -3.62
CA PRO A 19 -0.23 2.22 -2.30
C PRO A 19 -1.29 1.56 -1.41
N HIS A 20 -2.46 1.26 -1.98
CA HIS A 20 -3.56 0.65 -1.24
C HIS A 20 -3.29 -0.82 -0.92
N ALA A 21 -2.64 -1.55 -1.82
CA ALA A 21 -2.21 -2.92 -1.56
C ALA A 21 -1.19 -2.98 -0.41
N VAL A 22 -0.23 -2.05 -0.35
CA VAL A 22 0.72 -1.92 0.78
C VAL A 22 -0.02 -1.70 2.09
N VAL A 23 -0.95 -0.74 2.13
CA VAL A 23 -1.71 -0.45 3.36
C VAL A 23 -2.50 -1.67 3.84
N LEU A 24 -3.19 -2.36 2.92
CA LEU A 24 -3.97 -3.56 3.25
C LEU A 24 -3.09 -4.74 3.67
N ALA A 25 -1.94 -4.93 3.03
CA ALA A 25 -1.00 -6.00 3.38
C ALA A 25 -0.49 -5.85 4.81
N VAL A 26 -0.02 -4.65 5.18
CA VAL A 26 0.48 -4.38 6.54
C VAL A 26 -0.67 -4.47 7.56
N ALA A 27 -1.81 -3.83 7.29
CA ALA A 27 -2.96 -3.87 8.18
C ALA A 27 -3.48 -5.30 8.41
N ALA A 28 -3.47 -6.14 7.38
CA ALA A 28 -3.91 -7.52 7.51
C ALA A 28 -2.91 -8.39 8.30
N ALA A 29 -1.61 -8.05 8.31
CA ALA A 29 -0.57 -8.76 9.07
C ALA A 29 -0.53 -8.41 10.56
N GLY A 30 -0.89 -7.18 10.95
CA GLY A 30 -0.89 -6.71 12.34
C GLY A 30 -1.82 -7.44 13.30
N GLY A 31 -2.75 -8.26 12.77
CA GLY A 31 -3.39 -9.35 13.50
C GLY A 31 -4.05 -8.99 14.83
N SER A 32 -5.27 -8.43 14.80
CA SER A 32 -6.37 -8.84 15.69
C SER A 32 -7.60 -7.99 15.42
N GLY A 33 -8.46 -8.37 14.47
CA GLY A 33 -9.88 -7.97 14.45
C GLY A 33 -10.24 -6.48 14.59
N LEU A 34 -9.30 -5.54 14.42
CA LEU A 34 -9.55 -4.10 14.59
C LEU A 34 -10.50 -3.58 13.50
N PHE A 35 -10.47 -4.27 12.36
CA PHE A 35 -11.50 -4.22 11.34
C PHE A 35 -12.24 -5.56 11.40
N GLY A 36 -13.54 -5.52 11.72
CA GLY A 36 -14.42 -6.70 11.71
C GLY A 36 -14.54 -7.32 10.32
N SER A 37 -14.14 -6.60 9.27
CA SER A 37 -13.99 -7.10 7.91
C SER A 37 -12.93 -6.32 7.10
N ILE A 38 -12.38 -6.94 6.06
CA ILE A 38 -11.48 -6.25 5.10
C ILE A 38 -12.14 -5.04 4.44
N LYS A 39 -13.48 -5.06 4.29
CA LYS A 39 -14.25 -3.91 3.79
C LYS A 39 -14.12 -2.70 4.72
N GLU A 40 -14.04 -2.92 6.03
CA GLU A 40 -13.85 -1.86 7.02
C GLU A 40 -12.41 -1.32 7.02
N ALA A 41 -11.42 -2.14 6.65
CA ALA A 41 -10.02 -1.72 6.52
C ALA A 41 -9.76 -0.82 5.28
N MET A 42 -10.60 -0.90 4.26
CA MET A 42 -10.37 -0.21 2.97
C MET A 42 -10.65 1.29 2.99
N ALA A 43 -11.67 1.75 3.74
CA ALA A 43 -11.98 3.18 3.80
C ALA A 43 -10.87 3.99 4.51
N PRO A 44 -10.35 3.55 5.68
CA PRO A 44 -9.18 4.18 6.30
C PRO A 44 -7.94 4.11 5.41
N ALA A 45 -7.77 3.02 4.63
CA ALA A 45 -6.66 2.90 3.71
C ALA A 45 -6.64 4.02 2.64
N GLY A 46 -7.81 4.37 2.10
CA GLY A 46 -7.96 5.48 1.16
C GLY A 46 -7.53 6.82 1.77
N THR A 47 -7.98 7.11 2.99
CA THR A 47 -7.63 8.37 3.67
C THR A 47 -6.15 8.48 3.98
N LEU A 48 -5.47 7.36 4.24
CA LEU A 48 -4.05 7.36 4.54
C LEU A 48 -3.20 7.65 3.29
N VAL A 49 -3.60 7.10 2.16
CA VAL A 49 -3.01 7.37 0.84
C VAL A 49 -3.18 8.84 0.48
N GLU A 50 -4.40 9.38 0.60
CA GLU A 50 -4.68 10.81 0.37
C GLU A 50 -3.84 11.72 1.26
N ALA A 51 -3.66 11.36 2.54
CA ALA A 51 -2.91 12.15 3.52
C ALA A 51 -1.41 12.22 3.23
N LEU A 52 -0.86 11.32 2.41
CA LEU A 52 0.57 11.24 2.10
C LEU A 52 0.91 11.63 0.65
N GLN A 53 -0.06 12.13 -0.12
CA GLN A 53 0.07 12.47 -1.55
C GLN A 53 1.23 13.43 -1.91
N GLY A 54 1.75 14.17 -0.92
CA GLY A 54 2.96 14.98 -1.07
C GLY A 54 2.87 16.08 -2.15
N GLU A 55 4.02 16.56 -2.59
CA GLU A 55 4.11 17.61 -3.62
C GLU A 55 4.36 17.06 -5.03
N ASN A 56 4.77 15.80 -5.16
CA ASN A 56 5.03 15.19 -6.46
C ASN A 56 3.70 15.04 -7.24
N GLN A 57 3.67 15.55 -8.47
CA GLN A 57 2.48 15.61 -9.31
C GLN A 57 1.90 14.23 -9.64
N LEU A 58 2.74 13.23 -9.89
CA LEU A 58 2.29 11.85 -10.12
C LEU A 58 1.58 11.31 -8.88
N LEU A 59 2.15 11.53 -7.69
CA LEU A 59 1.54 11.08 -6.44
C LEU A 59 0.20 11.75 -6.17
N ARG A 60 0.06 13.04 -6.48
CA ARG A 60 -1.24 13.73 -6.41
C ARG A 60 -2.28 13.05 -7.30
N GLN A 61 -1.95 12.74 -8.54
CA GLN A 61 -2.86 12.04 -9.46
C GLN A 61 -3.21 10.62 -8.97
N ILE A 62 -2.25 9.89 -8.39
CA ILE A 62 -2.50 8.58 -7.79
C ILE A 62 -3.47 8.68 -6.60
N CYS A 63 -3.39 9.77 -5.84
CA CYS A 63 -4.18 10.02 -4.64
C CYS A 63 -5.49 10.76 -4.90
N ASP A 64 -5.85 11.03 -6.16
CA ASP A 64 -7.12 11.65 -6.50
C ASP A 64 -8.29 10.76 -6.03
N LYS A 65 -9.41 11.39 -5.64
CA LYS A 65 -10.55 10.70 -5.01
C LYS A 65 -11.14 9.60 -5.90
N GLU A 66 -11.20 9.84 -7.20
CA GLU A 66 -11.66 8.89 -8.21
C GLU A 66 -10.72 7.68 -8.29
N GLU A 67 -9.41 7.91 -8.20
CA GLU A 67 -8.39 6.87 -8.24
C GLU A 67 -8.40 6.02 -6.96
N ILE A 68 -8.56 6.66 -5.80
CA ILE A 68 -8.74 5.94 -4.52
C ILE A 68 -9.97 5.03 -4.60
N LYS A 69 -11.11 5.55 -5.11
CA LYS A 69 -12.33 4.75 -5.26
C LYS A 69 -12.13 3.56 -6.19
N ALA A 70 -11.52 3.78 -7.35
CA ALA A 70 -11.25 2.74 -8.33
C ALA A 70 -10.28 1.68 -7.79
N SER A 71 -9.30 2.09 -6.98
CA SER A 71 -8.38 1.15 -6.33
C SER A 71 -9.07 0.30 -5.28
N ILE A 72 -9.91 0.91 -4.44
CA ILE A 72 -10.71 0.19 -3.45
C ILE A 72 -11.61 -0.85 -4.14
N GLU A 73 -12.21 -0.54 -5.28
CA GLU A 73 -13.03 -1.49 -6.05
C GLU A 73 -12.18 -2.65 -6.60
N SER A 74 -11.06 -2.35 -7.27
CA SER A 74 -10.11 -3.35 -7.77
C SER A 74 -9.66 -4.33 -6.68
N LEU A 75 -9.28 -3.81 -5.51
CA LEU A 75 -8.81 -4.64 -4.39
C LEU A 75 -9.94 -5.41 -3.70
N LYS A 76 -11.18 -4.89 -3.71
CA LYS A 76 -12.36 -5.66 -3.27
C LYS A 76 -12.59 -6.87 -4.16
N ASP A 77 -12.54 -6.69 -5.47
CA ASP A 77 -12.76 -7.78 -6.42
C ASP A 77 -11.65 -8.83 -6.33
N MET A 78 -10.42 -8.39 -6.13
CA MET A 78 -9.29 -9.27 -5.85
C MET A 78 -9.55 -10.12 -4.58
N ALA A 79 -10.03 -9.51 -3.50
CA ALA A 79 -10.34 -10.22 -2.25
C ALA A 79 -11.55 -11.17 -2.36
N LYS A 80 -12.57 -10.84 -3.17
CA LYS A 80 -13.76 -11.70 -3.37
C LYS A 80 -13.42 -13.06 -3.96
N SER A 81 -12.32 -13.16 -4.71
CA SER A 81 -11.85 -14.42 -5.28
C SER A 81 -11.16 -15.34 -4.27
N SER A 82 -10.99 -14.88 -3.02
CA SER A 82 -10.30 -15.60 -1.95
C SER A 82 -11.30 -16.09 -0.89
N GLY A 83 -11.11 -17.32 -0.41
CA GLY A 83 -12.06 -17.98 0.50
C GLY A 83 -11.96 -17.52 1.94
N ASP A 84 -10.79 -17.66 2.56
CA ASP A 84 -10.56 -17.36 3.97
C ASP A 84 -9.66 -16.14 4.20
N PHE A 85 -9.59 -15.68 5.44
CA PHE A 85 -8.79 -14.51 5.83
C PHE A 85 -7.30 -14.67 5.50
N LYS A 86 -6.75 -15.89 5.67
CA LYS A 86 -5.34 -16.19 5.38
C LYS A 86 -5.04 -16.10 3.88
N SER A 87 -5.97 -16.56 3.04
CA SER A 87 -5.89 -16.44 1.59
C SER A 87 -5.91 -14.97 1.18
N ILE A 88 -6.77 -14.16 1.80
CA ILE A 88 -6.84 -12.73 1.51
C ILE A 88 -5.56 -12.01 1.95
N GLN A 89 -5.00 -12.34 3.14
CA GLN A 89 -3.70 -11.84 3.57
C GLN A 89 -2.61 -12.14 2.53
N ALA A 90 -2.55 -13.37 2.03
CA ALA A 90 -1.57 -13.78 1.02
C ALA A 90 -1.75 -13.01 -0.30
N VAL A 91 -3.01 -12.81 -0.73
CA VAL A 91 -3.34 -12.01 -1.91
C VAL A 91 -2.89 -10.57 -1.78
N PHE A 92 -3.17 -9.90 -0.66
CA PHE A 92 -2.73 -8.51 -0.48
C PHE A 92 -1.22 -8.37 -0.33
N ARG A 93 -0.56 -9.28 0.38
CA ARG A 93 0.90 -9.31 0.47
C ARG A 93 1.55 -9.44 -0.90
N LYS A 94 1.05 -10.37 -1.73
CA LYS A 94 1.52 -10.55 -3.11
C LYS A 94 1.22 -9.33 -3.99
N ALA A 95 0.03 -8.75 -3.87
CA ALA A 95 -0.33 -7.54 -4.62
C ALA A 95 0.56 -6.35 -4.23
N ALA A 96 0.88 -6.20 -2.95
CA ALA A 96 1.76 -5.15 -2.46
C ALA A 96 3.17 -5.28 -3.06
N THR A 97 3.76 -6.47 -3.06
CA THR A 97 5.09 -6.69 -3.65
C THR A 97 5.08 -6.54 -5.17
N ASP A 98 4.14 -7.21 -5.85
CA ASP A 98 4.11 -7.25 -7.32
C ASP A 98 3.81 -5.89 -7.93
N LYS A 99 2.79 -5.18 -7.41
CA LYS A 99 2.42 -3.87 -7.93
C LYS A 99 3.45 -2.81 -7.58
N SER A 100 4.12 -2.90 -6.42
CA SER A 100 5.22 -1.98 -6.08
C SER A 100 6.41 -2.17 -7.01
N GLN A 101 6.84 -3.41 -7.27
CA GLN A 101 7.92 -3.71 -8.20
C GLN A 101 7.58 -3.23 -9.62
N ALA A 102 6.41 -3.64 -10.13
CA ALA A 102 5.97 -3.28 -11.48
C ALA A 102 5.80 -1.76 -11.63
N GLY A 103 5.28 -1.08 -10.61
CA GLY A 103 5.16 0.38 -10.58
C GLY A 103 6.54 1.07 -10.66
N LEU A 104 7.52 0.63 -9.86
CA LEU A 104 8.88 1.14 -9.96
C LEU A 104 9.50 0.93 -11.34
N ASP A 105 9.32 -0.25 -11.93
CA ASP A 105 9.85 -0.55 -13.25
C ASP A 105 9.17 0.29 -14.34
N LEU A 106 7.88 0.59 -14.20
CA LEU A 106 7.18 1.54 -15.07
C LEU A 106 7.75 2.95 -14.95
N LEU A 107 7.96 3.44 -13.72
CA LEU A 107 8.51 4.77 -13.48
C LEU A 107 9.97 4.88 -13.91
N LYS A 108 10.77 3.82 -13.80
CA LYS A 108 12.14 3.79 -14.37
C LYS A 108 12.13 3.91 -15.90
N ARG A 109 11.10 3.38 -16.57
CA ARG A 109 10.98 3.43 -18.04
C ARG A 109 10.36 4.72 -18.56
N LYS A 110 9.37 5.27 -17.86
CA LYS A 110 8.50 6.35 -18.37
C LYS A 110 8.51 7.62 -17.51
N GLY A 111 9.00 7.54 -16.28
CA GLY A 111 9.07 8.65 -15.35
C GLY A 111 10.46 9.24 -15.22
N THR A 112 10.59 10.12 -14.24
CA THR A 112 11.86 10.75 -13.86
C THR A 112 12.47 10.06 -12.62
N PRO A 113 13.78 10.21 -12.37
CA PRO A 113 14.38 9.73 -11.12
C PRO A 113 13.65 10.25 -9.87
N GLU A 114 13.14 11.47 -9.91
CA GLU A 114 12.36 12.09 -8.86
C GLU A 114 11.01 11.37 -8.65
N ASP A 115 10.34 10.92 -9.71
CA ASP A 115 9.10 10.15 -9.61
C ASP A 115 9.34 8.76 -8.99
N VAL A 116 10.44 8.10 -9.38
CA VAL A 116 10.86 6.82 -8.79
C VAL A 116 11.14 6.99 -7.30
N ALA A 117 11.92 8.01 -6.92
CA ALA A 117 12.26 8.28 -5.53
C ALA A 117 11.02 8.65 -4.70
N ALA A 118 10.13 9.48 -5.24
CA ALA A 118 8.89 9.88 -4.58
C ALA A 118 7.97 8.68 -4.34
N PHE A 119 7.75 7.84 -5.36
CA PHE A 119 6.91 6.65 -5.27
C PHE A 119 7.48 5.62 -4.27
N ARG A 120 8.79 5.38 -4.31
CA ARG A 120 9.50 4.53 -3.35
C ARG A 120 9.31 5.01 -1.91
N SER A 121 9.57 6.29 -1.65
CA SER A 121 9.41 6.88 -0.32
C SER A 121 7.96 6.84 0.16
N PHE A 122 7.02 7.07 -0.75
CA PHE A 122 5.59 7.06 -0.47
C PHE A 122 5.09 5.69 0.00
N LEU A 123 5.42 4.63 -0.74
CA LEU A 123 5.03 3.25 -0.39
C LEU A 123 5.62 2.82 0.97
N LEU A 124 6.90 3.12 1.22
CA LEU A 124 7.54 2.78 2.48
C LEU A 124 6.88 3.51 3.66
N LYS A 125 6.66 4.83 3.53
CA LYS A 125 5.98 5.64 4.57
C LYS A 125 4.57 5.17 4.85
N LEU A 126 3.83 4.72 3.83
CA LEU A 126 2.49 4.15 4.02
C LEU A 126 2.56 2.90 4.89
N GLY A 127 3.41 1.93 4.53
CA GLY A 127 3.58 0.71 5.32
C GLY A 127 3.98 1.01 6.76
N GLU A 128 4.99 1.87 6.96
CA GLU A 128 5.44 2.29 8.29
C GLU A 128 4.32 2.95 9.08
N LYS A 129 3.55 3.87 8.47
CA LYS A 129 2.47 4.59 9.16
C LYS A 129 1.34 3.64 9.58
N VAL A 130 1.02 2.63 8.79
CA VAL A 130 0.02 1.60 9.16
C VAL A 130 0.50 0.77 10.34
N ALA A 131 1.71 0.21 10.25
CA ALA A 131 2.30 -0.58 11.34
C ALA A 131 2.44 0.24 12.63
N ASN A 132 2.73 1.53 12.50
CA ASN A 132 2.83 2.43 13.64
C ASN A 132 1.47 2.91 14.18
N ALA A 133 0.39 2.94 13.39
CA ALA A 133 -0.94 3.32 13.85
C ALA A 133 -1.55 2.27 14.77
N ALA A 134 -1.23 0.98 14.57
CA ALA A 134 -1.60 -0.09 15.48
C ALA A 134 -1.05 0.12 16.92
N LYS A 135 -0.01 0.94 17.09
CA LYS A 135 0.56 1.31 18.40
C LYS A 135 -0.41 2.10 19.28
N GLU A 136 -1.29 2.91 18.69
CA GLU A 136 -2.16 3.85 19.44
C GLU A 136 -3.49 3.22 19.87
N GLY A 137 -3.89 2.09 19.28
CA GLY A 137 -5.09 1.33 19.64
C GLY A 137 -4.97 0.49 20.92
N ALA A 138 -3.78 0.39 21.50
CA ALA A 138 -3.49 -0.40 22.72
C ALA A 138 -3.86 0.33 24.04
N PHE A 139 -4.59 1.44 23.96
CA PHE A 139 -4.88 2.33 25.11
C PHE A 139 -5.92 1.78 26.12
N LEU A 140 -6.30 0.50 26.02
CA LEU A 140 -7.18 -0.20 26.99
C LEU A 140 -6.51 -1.38 27.73
N GLY A 141 -5.21 -1.26 28.03
CA GLY A 141 -4.63 -1.99 29.19
C GLY A 141 -3.97 -3.34 28.92
N PHE A 142 -3.74 -3.74 27.66
CA PHE A 142 -2.84 -4.85 27.33
C PHE A 142 -1.80 -4.36 26.33
N GLY A 143 -0.56 -4.22 26.80
CA GLY A 143 0.56 -3.72 26.01
C GLY A 143 0.81 -4.58 24.76
N GLY A 144 0.43 -4.06 23.59
CA GLY A 144 0.76 -4.63 22.29
C GLY A 144 2.23 -4.43 21.93
N VAL A 145 2.78 -5.37 21.16
CA VAL A 145 4.14 -5.26 20.60
C VAL A 145 4.21 -4.04 19.68
N ARG A 146 5.31 -3.27 19.75
CA ARG A 146 5.49 -2.00 19.03
C ARG A 146 5.29 -2.04 17.50
N VAL A 147 5.32 -3.22 16.87
CA VAL A 147 4.98 -3.61 15.49
C VAL A 147 5.03 -5.14 15.53
N SER A 148 4.03 -5.86 15.03
CA SER A 148 4.02 -7.33 15.07
C SER A 148 5.17 -7.93 14.24
N GLU A 149 5.53 -9.18 14.51
CA GLU A 149 6.58 -9.84 13.71
C GLU A 149 6.14 -9.98 12.24
N GLU A 150 4.86 -10.26 12.03
CA GLU A 150 4.24 -10.39 10.72
C GLU A 150 4.25 -9.05 9.94
N GLU A 151 3.99 -7.93 10.62
CA GLU A 151 4.13 -6.59 10.02
C GLU A 151 5.58 -6.30 9.64
N ARG A 152 6.55 -6.63 10.51
CA ARG A 152 7.99 -6.45 10.22
C ARG A 152 8.41 -7.25 8.99
N VAL A 153 7.92 -8.47 8.85
CA VAL A 153 8.19 -9.31 7.68
C VAL A 153 7.68 -8.64 6.40
N ILE A 154 6.45 -8.12 6.38
CA ILE A 154 5.91 -7.42 5.21
C ILE A 154 6.69 -6.14 4.89
N LEU A 155 7.04 -5.35 5.91
CA LEU A 155 7.84 -4.14 5.71
C LEU A 155 9.24 -4.46 5.17
N ALA A 156 9.85 -5.56 5.62
CA ALA A 156 11.14 -6.01 5.11
C ALA A 156 11.05 -6.46 3.64
N GLU A 157 10.01 -7.21 3.27
CA GLU A 157 9.78 -7.59 1.87
C GLU A 157 9.52 -6.37 0.98
N LEU A 158 8.73 -5.42 1.46
CA LEU A 158 8.50 -4.18 0.75
C LEU A 158 9.82 -3.42 0.58
N ALA A 159 10.65 -3.30 1.62
CA ALA A 159 11.94 -2.63 1.53
C ALA A 159 12.92 -3.32 0.55
N GLN A 160 12.86 -4.65 0.41
CA GLN A 160 13.62 -5.40 -0.60
C GLN A 160 13.14 -5.07 -2.02
N VAL A 161 11.83 -5.13 -2.28
CA VAL A 161 11.22 -4.79 -3.57
C VAL A 161 11.51 -3.34 -3.95
N LEU A 162 11.41 -2.46 -2.96
CA LEU A 162 11.70 -1.04 -3.13
C LEU A 162 13.19 -0.77 -3.28
N ASP A 163 14.06 -1.78 -3.12
CA ASP A 163 15.52 -1.65 -3.25
C ASP A 163 16.06 -0.51 -2.36
N VAL A 164 15.55 -0.49 -1.12
CA VAL A 164 15.94 0.45 -0.04
C VAL A 164 17.00 -0.20 0.88
N LEU A 165 17.24 -1.50 0.75
CA LEU A 165 18.19 -2.25 1.57
C LEU A 165 19.63 -2.29 1.03
N GLN A 166 19.96 -1.47 0.03
CA GLN A 166 21.35 -1.33 -0.41
C GLN A 166 22.01 -0.19 0.36
N ALA A 167 22.74 -0.57 1.41
CA ALA A 167 23.81 0.21 2.01
C ALA A 167 25.15 -0.19 1.38
#